data_AF-A0A656PPY0-F1
#
_entry.id   AF-A0A656PPY0-F1
#
_cell.length_a   1.000
_cell.length_b   1.000
_cell.length_c   1.000
_cell.angle_alpha   90.00
_cell.angle_beta   90.00
_cell.angle_gamma   90.00
#
_symmetry.space_group_name_H-M   'P 1'
#
loop_
_entity.id
_entity.type
_entity.pdbx_description
1 polymer ?
#
loop_
_entity_poly.entity_id
_entity_poly.type
_entity_poly.pdbx_seq_one_letter_code
_entity_poly.pdbx_strand_id
1 'polypeptide(L)'
;MENMPAKKLPLTGIFVVFVVIAVFLSAIIFLLKDVKFKKAPQEQTSLEITEIEKERGDGVITGSLGYPSEFIPENMEVCAVEVQGQGAHCSNNHLKDKAFTYGVGYRLTLPAGEYYVYAYVPNQPDATGQIYKAYYSEFVTCGMDVSCSNHEPVKVTVRQGEVTANVDPQDWYK
;
A
#
# COMPACT_ATOMS: atom_id res chain seq x y z
N MET A 1 -39.11 -53.54 -6.84
CA MET A 1 -38.64 -52.25 -7.37
C MET A 1 -37.68 -52.57 -8.50
N GLU A 2 -38.07 -52.20 -9.71
CA GLU A 2 -37.49 -52.65 -10.98
C GLU A 2 -36.11 -52.02 -11.23
N ASN A 3 -35.15 -52.84 -11.68
CA ASN A 3 -33.85 -52.39 -12.14
C ASN A 3 -34.02 -51.66 -13.49
N MET A 4 -33.80 -50.34 -13.49
CA MET A 4 -33.71 -49.57 -14.73
C MET A 4 -32.47 -50.00 -15.55
N PRO A 5 -32.59 -50.24 -16.87
CA PRO A 5 -31.45 -50.58 -17.70
C PRO A 5 -30.52 -49.37 -17.87
N ALA A 6 -29.23 -49.57 -17.60
CA ALA A 6 -28.20 -48.57 -17.85
C ALA A 6 -28.17 -48.19 -19.33
N LYS A 7 -28.50 -46.92 -19.63
CA LYS A 7 -28.50 -46.37 -20.99
C LYS A 7 -27.06 -46.31 -21.49
N LYS A 8 -26.65 -47.28 -22.33
CA LYS A 8 -25.35 -47.27 -23.00
C LYS A 8 -25.31 -46.09 -23.97
N LEU A 9 -24.60 -45.03 -23.59
CA LEU A 9 -24.33 -43.91 -24.49
C LEU A 9 -23.51 -44.43 -25.68
N PRO A 10 -23.90 -44.10 -26.93
CA PRO A 10 -23.15 -44.52 -28.11
C PRO A 10 -21.74 -43.91 -28.04
N LEU A 11 -20.73 -44.77 -28.06
CA LEU A 11 -19.31 -44.41 -27.93
C LEU A 11 -18.88 -43.35 -28.97
N THR A 12 -19.53 -43.35 -30.13
CA THR A 12 -19.37 -42.36 -31.20
C THR A 12 -19.84 -40.97 -30.81
N GLY A 13 -20.94 -40.85 -30.04
CA GLY A 13 -21.44 -39.56 -29.55
C GLY A 13 -20.53 -38.92 -28.51
N ILE A 14 -19.93 -39.74 -27.63
CA ILE A 14 -18.95 -39.28 -26.64
C ILE A 14 -17.69 -38.76 -27.33
N PHE A 15 -17.19 -39.47 -28.35
CA PHE A 15 -16.01 -39.07 -29.10
C PHE A 15 -16.22 -37.75 -29.86
N VAL A 16 -17.40 -37.56 -30.46
CA VAL A 16 -17.76 -36.29 -31.13
C VAL A 16 -17.80 -35.13 -30.14
N VAL A 17 -18.35 -35.32 -28.94
CA VAL A 17 -18.36 -34.28 -27.89
C VAL A 17 -16.93 -33.92 -27.45
N PHE A 18 -16.04 -34.89 -27.25
CA PHE A 18 -14.64 -34.60 -26.90
C PHE A 18 -13.90 -33.87 -28.02
N VAL A 19 -14.12 -34.24 -29.29
CA VAL A 19 -13.52 -33.54 -30.43
C VAL A 19 -14.03 -32.10 -30.52
N VAL A 20 -15.34 -31.87 -30.33
CA VAL A 20 -15.91 -30.51 -30.34
C VAL A 20 -15.38 -29.67 -29.18
N ILE A 21 -15.25 -30.23 -27.98
CA ILE A 21 -14.66 -29.55 -26.82
C ILE A 21 -13.18 -29.24 -27.06
N ALA A 22 -12.41 -30.19 -27.61
CA ALA A 22 -10.99 -29.97 -27.92
C ALA A 22 -10.79 -28.90 -28.99
N VAL A 23 -11.68 -28.82 -30.00
CA VAL A 23 -11.66 -27.77 -31.02
C VAL A 23 -12.06 -26.41 -30.41
N PHE A 24 -13.05 -26.37 -29.51
CA PHE A 24 -13.42 -25.15 -28.79
C PHE A 24 -12.31 -24.66 -27.86
N LEU A 25 -11.69 -25.55 -27.08
CA LEU A 25 -10.58 -25.22 -26.19
C LEU A 25 -9.35 -24.77 -26.99
N SER A 26 -9.04 -25.43 -28.11
CA SER A 26 -7.93 -25.01 -28.96
C SER A 26 -8.21 -23.67 -29.66
N ALA A 27 -9.44 -23.39 -30.09
CA ALA A 27 -9.84 -22.09 -30.61
C ALA A 27 -9.77 -20.99 -29.53
N ILE A 28 -10.20 -21.26 -28.30
CA ILE A 28 -10.08 -20.32 -27.17
C ILE A 28 -8.60 -20.05 -26.85
N ILE A 29 -7.75 -21.08 -26.82
CA ILE A 29 -6.31 -20.91 -26.62
C ILE A 29 -5.68 -20.10 -27.76
N PHE A 30 -6.13 -20.31 -29.00
CA PHE A 30 -5.69 -19.53 -30.17
C PHE A 30 -6.13 -18.05 -30.06
N LEU A 31 -7.37 -17.80 -29.64
CA LEU A 31 -7.90 -16.45 -29.40
C LEU A 31 -7.17 -15.74 -28.25
N LEU A 32 -6.75 -16.48 -27.21
CA LEU A 32 -6.04 -15.91 -26.06
C LEU A 32 -4.54 -15.67 -26.31
N LYS A 33 -3.92 -16.36 -27.29
CA LYS A 33 -2.51 -16.13 -27.65
C LYS A 33 -2.25 -14.73 -28.20
N ASP A 34 -3.25 -14.10 -28.82
CA ASP A 34 -3.13 -12.76 -29.42
C ASP A 34 -3.51 -11.63 -28.46
N VAL A 35 -3.99 -11.95 -27.24
CA VAL A 35 -4.17 -10.96 -26.18
C VAL A 35 -2.81 -10.63 -25.57
N LYS A 36 -1.99 -9.91 -26.34
CA LYS A 36 -0.84 -9.20 -25.80
C LYS A 36 -1.38 -8.12 -24.87
N PHE A 37 -1.40 -8.40 -23.56
CA PHE A 37 -1.54 -7.36 -22.56
C PHE A 37 -0.44 -6.33 -22.82
N LYS A 38 -0.83 -5.20 -23.41
CA LYS A 38 0.05 -4.06 -23.64
C LYS A 38 0.46 -3.61 -22.24
N LYS A 39 1.70 -3.89 -21.84
CA LYS A 39 2.26 -3.38 -20.57
C LYS A 39 2.00 -1.87 -20.54
N ALA A 40 1.36 -1.39 -19.47
CA ALA A 40 0.97 0.01 -19.36
C ALA A 40 2.20 0.93 -19.56
N PRO A 41 2.03 2.16 -20.07
CA PRO A 41 3.12 3.13 -20.30
C PRO A 41 3.72 3.64 -18.97
N GLN A 42 4.53 2.81 -18.31
CA GLN A 42 5.12 3.13 -17.00
C GLN A 42 6.36 4.02 -17.11
N GLU A 43 7.02 4.05 -18.27
CA GLU A 43 8.29 4.76 -18.45
C GLU A 43 8.11 6.27 -18.68
N GLN A 44 7.11 6.69 -19.46
CA GLN A 44 6.78 8.12 -19.62
C GLN A 44 6.14 8.72 -18.36
N THR A 45 5.28 7.96 -17.68
CA THR A 45 4.65 8.39 -16.43
C THR A 45 5.69 8.66 -15.33
N SER A 46 6.74 7.84 -15.22
CA SER A 46 7.76 8.01 -14.17
C SER A 46 8.67 9.22 -14.39
N LEU A 47 9.00 9.55 -15.64
CA LEU A 47 9.80 10.75 -15.98
C LEU A 47 8.99 12.03 -15.74
N GLU A 48 7.72 12.04 -16.15
CA GLU A 48 6.82 13.18 -15.97
C GLU A 48 6.54 13.47 -14.49
N ILE A 49 6.31 12.43 -13.68
CA ILE A 49 6.10 12.59 -12.22
C ILE A 49 7.33 13.17 -11.52
N THR A 50 8.54 12.71 -11.87
CA THR A 50 9.79 13.20 -11.25
C THR A 50 10.02 14.68 -11.57
N GLU A 51 9.67 15.12 -12.77
CA GLU A 51 9.82 16.53 -13.17
C GLU A 51 8.79 17.42 -12.47
N ILE A 52 7.53 16.98 -12.36
CA ILE A 52 6.47 17.68 -11.61
C ILE A 52 6.82 17.77 -10.11
N GLU A 53 7.33 16.69 -9.51
CA GLU A 53 7.85 16.69 -8.13
C GLU A 53 8.93 17.74 -7.93
N LYS A 54 9.90 17.80 -8.84
CA LYS A 54 11.00 18.75 -8.77
C LYS A 54 10.55 20.21 -8.90
N GLU A 55 9.55 20.49 -9.74
CA GLU A 55 9.04 21.86 -9.93
C GLU A 55 8.27 22.41 -8.73
N ARG A 56 7.59 21.54 -7.96
CA ARG A 56 6.84 21.94 -6.76
C ARG A 56 7.74 22.46 -5.63
N GLY A 57 9.04 22.15 -5.70
CA GLY A 57 10.02 22.45 -4.66
C GLY A 57 9.77 21.65 -3.38
N ASP A 58 10.71 21.71 -2.45
CA ASP A 58 10.68 20.83 -1.28
C ASP A 58 10.16 21.53 -0.02
N GLY A 59 9.45 20.77 0.82
CA GLY A 59 9.15 21.07 2.21
C GLY A 59 9.58 19.93 3.13
N VAL A 60 9.21 20.02 4.41
CA VAL A 60 9.64 19.06 5.43
C VAL A 60 8.45 18.56 6.24
N ILE A 61 8.37 17.26 6.48
CA ILE A 61 7.53 16.67 7.52
C ILE A 61 8.41 16.18 8.68
N THR A 62 8.00 16.46 9.92
CA THR A 62 8.63 15.91 11.12
C THR A 62 7.60 15.53 12.19
N GLY A 63 7.94 14.52 12.98
CA GLY A 63 7.14 14.04 14.09
C GLY A 63 7.90 13.02 14.94
N SER A 64 7.25 12.60 16.03
CA SER A 64 7.74 11.59 16.96
C SER A 64 7.41 10.18 16.47
N LEU A 65 8.34 9.25 16.64
CA LEU A 65 8.10 7.82 16.43
C LEU A 65 7.56 7.19 17.71
N GLY A 66 6.46 6.47 17.61
CA GLY A 66 5.89 5.67 18.69
C GLY A 66 5.67 4.24 18.22
N TYR A 67 5.77 3.28 19.13
CA TYR A 67 5.58 1.85 18.86
C TYR A 67 5.03 1.17 20.12
N PRO A 68 4.12 0.18 20.04
CA PRO A 68 3.56 -0.50 21.20
C PRO A 68 4.57 -1.45 21.86
N SER A 69 5.67 -0.91 22.35
CA SER A 69 6.70 -1.60 23.13
C SER A 69 7.52 -0.60 23.95
N GLU A 70 8.39 -1.09 24.82
CA GLU A 70 9.33 -0.25 25.59
C GLU A 70 10.43 0.40 24.73
N PHE A 71 10.58 -0.02 23.46
CA PHE A 71 11.60 0.47 22.54
C PHE A 71 11.03 0.77 21.15
N ILE A 72 11.67 1.68 20.42
CA ILE A 72 11.41 1.89 19.00
C ILE A 72 12.29 0.93 18.18
N PRO A 73 11.72 0.05 17.33
CA PRO A 73 12.49 -0.85 16.47
C PRO A 73 13.44 -0.08 15.56
N GLU A 74 14.73 -0.41 15.56
CA GLU A 74 15.77 0.31 14.80
C GLU A 74 15.55 0.28 13.28
N ASN A 75 14.87 -0.76 12.78
CA ASN A 75 14.54 -0.90 11.36
C ASN A 75 13.18 -0.29 10.99
N MET A 76 12.47 0.36 11.91
CA MET A 76 11.21 1.03 11.61
C MET A 76 11.39 2.09 10.53
N GLU A 77 10.48 2.13 9.56
CA GLU A 77 10.48 3.11 8.49
C GLU A 77 9.25 4.02 8.60
N VAL A 78 9.42 5.29 8.23
CA VAL A 78 8.33 6.22 7.99
C VAL A 78 8.24 6.49 6.50
N CYS A 79 7.03 6.36 5.95
CA CYS A 79 6.73 6.64 4.57
C CYS A 79 5.67 7.74 4.46
N ALA A 80 5.85 8.63 3.49
CA ALA A 80 4.84 9.56 3.02
C ALA A 80 4.40 9.14 1.61
N VAL A 81 3.11 8.85 1.43
CA VAL A 81 2.52 8.45 0.14
C VAL A 81 1.68 9.60 -0.39
N GLU A 82 1.91 9.99 -1.65
CA GLU A 82 1.15 11.05 -2.29
C GLU A 82 -0.33 10.70 -2.43
N VAL A 83 -1.21 11.65 -2.12
CA VAL A 83 -2.66 11.46 -2.26
C VAL A 83 -3.08 11.39 -3.73
N GLN A 84 -2.44 12.16 -4.60
CA GLN A 84 -2.76 12.25 -6.04
C GLN A 84 -1.62 11.71 -6.94
N GLY A 85 -0.65 11.01 -6.36
CA GLY A 85 0.52 10.50 -7.06
C GLY A 85 0.72 8.99 -6.89
N GLN A 86 1.82 8.47 -7.42
CA GLN A 86 2.19 7.05 -7.31
C GLN A 86 3.44 6.82 -6.46
N GLY A 87 4.02 7.89 -5.90
CA GLY A 87 5.26 7.86 -5.12
C GLY A 87 5.04 7.64 -3.63
N ALA A 88 5.93 6.83 -3.04
CA ALA A 88 6.14 6.76 -1.60
C ALA A 88 7.56 7.21 -1.29
N HIS A 89 7.73 8.15 -0.38
CA HIS A 89 9.03 8.59 0.10
C HIS A 89 9.22 8.03 1.50
N CYS A 90 10.15 7.09 1.64
CA CYS A 90 10.39 6.39 2.90
C CYS A 90 11.77 6.70 3.46
N SER A 91 11.89 6.66 4.78
CA SER A 91 13.18 6.75 5.48
C SER A 91 13.16 5.90 6.73
N ASN A 92 14.28 5.23 7.00
CA ASN A 92 14.59 4.59 8.28
C ASN A 92 15.54 5.46 9.14
N ASN A 93 15.78 6.72 8.76
CA ASN A 93 16.69 7.58 9.50
C ASN A 93 16.00 8.15 10.75
N HIS A 94 16.32 7.58 11.91
CA HIS A 94 15.78 8.02 13.19
C HIS A 94 16.59 9.17 13.77
N LEU A 95 15.90 10.21 14.20
CA LEU A 95 16.48 11.35 14.90
C LEU A 95 16.33 11.15 16.41
N LYS A 96 17.44 11.20 17.15
CA LYS A 96 17.42 11.12 18.62
C LYS A 96 17.49 12.53 19.19
N ASP A 97 16.41 12.97 19.83
CA ASP A 97 16.33 14.27 20.49
C ASP A 97 15.26 14.22 21.59
N LYS A 98 15.49 14.93 22.70
CA LYS A 98 14.54 15.07 23.81
C LYS A 98 13.26 15.82 23.45
N ALA A 99 13.24 16.51 22.31
CA ALA A 99 12.06 17.20 21.80
C ALA A 99 10.98 16.23 21.29
N PHE A 100 11.34 14.98 20.97
CA PHE A 100 10.39 13.95 20.55
C PHE A 100 9.81 13.21 21.75
N THR A 101 8.52 12.84 21.68
CA THR A 101 7.75 12.25 22.80
C THR A 101 8.45 11.07 23.46
N TYR A 102 9.08 10.19 22.66
CA TYR A 102 9.80 9.01 23.14
C TYR A 102 11.31 9.10 22.89
N GLY A 103 11.84 10.31 22.74
CA GLY A 103 13.25 10.56 22.44
C GLY A 103 13.69 10.22 21.02
N VAL A 104 12.76 9.75 20.17
CA VAL A 104 13.00 9.35 18.78
C VAL A 104 11.95 9.97 17.87
N GLY A 105 12.41 10.58 16.78
CA GLY A 105 11.57 11.16 15.75
C GLY A 105 12.12 10.92 14.35
N TYR A 106 11.54 11.60 13.38
CA TYR A 106 11.94 11.49 11.98
C TYR A 106 11.87 12.83 11.26
N ARG A 107 12.48 12.88 10.08
CA ARG A 107 12.42 14.02 9.16
C ARG A 107 12.39 13.54 7.72
N LEU A 108 11.35 13.90 6.98
CA LEU A 108 11.26 13.68 5.53
C LEU A 108 11.34 15.02 4.80
N THR A 109 12.27 15.15 3.86
CA THR A 109 12.22 16.22 2.85
C THR A 109 11.42 15.68 1.66
N LEU A 110 10.36 16.37 1.28
CA LEU A 110 9.41 15.92 0.27
C LEU A 110 9.07 17.06 -0.68
N PRO A 111 8.75 16.79 -1.95
CA PRO A 111 8.08 17.75 -2.81
C PRO A 111 6.85 18.34 -2.14
N ALA A 112 6.53 19.61 -2.42
CA ALA A 112 5.31 20.23 -1.91
C ALA A 112 4.09 19.49 -2.47
N GLY A 113 3.13 19.13 -1.62
CA GLY A 113 2.05 18.22 -2.00
C GLY A 113 1.19 17.79 -0.83
N GLU A 114 0.30 16.83 -1.09
CA GLU A 114 -0.56 16.23 -0.08
C GLU A 114 -0.17 14.76 0.11
N TYR A 115 0.04 14.36 1.37
CA TYR A 115 0.53 13.02 1.72
C TYR A 115 -0.31 12.38 2.81
N TYR A 116 -0.41 11.05 2.77
CA TYR A 116 -0.69 10.24 3.95
C TYR A 116 0.63 9.70 4.49
N VAL A 117 0.83 9.83 5.81
CA VAL A 117 2.08 9.42 6.46
C VAL A 117 1.82 8.21 7.35
N TYR A 118 2.68 7.20 7.25
CA TYR A 118 2.63 6.03 8.13
C TYR A 118 4.01 5.54 8.53
N ALA A 119 4.07 4.85 9.67
CA ALA A 119 5.21 4.07 10.11
C ALA A 119 4.93 2.57 9.93
N TYR A 120 5.97 1.78 9.70
CA TYR A 120 5.88 0.32 9.70
C TYR A 120 7.21 -0.31 10.10
N VAL A 121 7.18 -1.56 10.54
CA VAL A 121 8.38 -2.35 10.81
C VAL A 121 8.56 -3.37 9.67
N PRO A 122 9.62 -3.24 8.84
CA PRO A 122 9.90 -4.17 7.76
C PRO A 122 10.04 -5.60 8.29
N ASN A 123 9.55 -6.57 7.51
CA ASN A 123 9.61 -8.00 7.81
C ASN A 123 8.94 -8.43 9.12
N GLN A 124 8.04 -7.60 9.66
CA GLN A 124 7.23 -7.93 10.84
C GLN A 124 5.74 -8.00 10.47
N PRO A 125 5.29 -9.11 9.86
CA PRO A 125 3.89 -9.28 9.56
C PRO A 125 3.05 -9.46 10.84
N ASP A 126 1.81 -9.03 10.78
CA ASP A 126 0.81 -9.27 11.80
C ASP A 126 0.29 -10.72 11.79
N ALA A 127 -0.70 -11.01 12.64
CA ALA A 127 -1.33 -12.33 12.72
C ALA A 127 -2.00 -12.81 11.43
N THR A 128 -2.23 -11.92 10.45
CA THR A 128 -2.81 -12.22 9.13
C THR A 128 -1.73 -12.37 8.05
N GLY A 129 -0.45 -12.19 8.39
CA GLY A 129 0.65 -12.23 7.44
C GLY A 129 0.90 -10.91 6.72
N GLN A 130 0.23 -9.82 7.10
CA GLN A 130 0.37 -8.51 6.45
C GLN A 130 1.26 -7.57 7.26
N ILE A 131 2.04 -6.73 6.58
CA ILE A 131 2.78 -5.66 7.25
C ILE A 131 1.79 -4.57 7.61
N TYR A 132 1.65 -4.31 8.90
CA TYR A 132 0.76 -3.27 9.40
C TYR A 132 1.38 -1.87 9.25
N LYS A 133 0.56 -0.89 8.88
CA LYS A 133 0.96 0.51 8.69
C LYS A 133 0.26 1.36 9.74
N ALA A 134 1.02 1.98 10.62
CA ALA A 134 0.50 2.90 11.61
C ALA A 134 0.45 4.31 11.04
N TYR A 135 -0.74 4.81 10.73
CA TYR A 135 -0.90 6.12 10.09
C TYR A 135 -0.84 7.25 11.11
N TYR A 136 -0.50 8.45 10.62
CA TYR A 136 -0.95 9.68 11.24
C TYR A 136 -2.44 9.82 10.90
N SER A 137 -3.30 9.60 11.90
CA SER A 137 -4.75 9.47 11.74
C SER A 137 -5.50 10.40 12.69
N GLU A 138 -6.81 10.50 12.50
CA GLU A 138 -7.69 11.24 13.41
C GLU A 138 -7.60 10.71 14.85
N PHE A 139 -7.30 9.42 15.02
CA PHE A 139 -7.08 8.82 16.32
C PHE A 139 -5.83 9.39 17.01
N VAL A 140 -4.78 9.69 16.25
CA VAL A 140 -3.59 10.33 16.80
C VAL A 140 -3.83 11.81 17.10
N THR A 141 -4.56 12.53 16.24
CA THR A 141 -4.82 13.98 16.42
C THR A 141 -5.65 14.27 17.68
N CYS A 142 -6.51 13.33 18.09
CA CYS A 142 -7.29 13.42 19.33
C CYS A 142 -6.56 12.84 20.56
N GLY A 143 -5.26 12.51 20.45
CA GLY A 143 -4.43 12.05 21.56
C GLY A 143 -4.55 10.56 21.87
N MET A 144 -5.05 9.74 20.93
CA MET A 144 -5.27 8.30 21.08
C MET A 144 -6.20 7.95 22.25
N ASP A 145 -7.16 8.84 22.53
CA ASP A 145 -8.15 8.65 23.59
C ASP A 145 -9.21 7.63 23.17
N VAL A 146 -9.62 6.77 24.10
CA VAL A 146 -10.62 5.72 23.86
C VAL A 146 -12.00 6.24 23.43
N SER A 147 -12.31 7.51 23.68
CA SER A 147 -13.54 8.17 23.23
C SER A 147 -13.50 8.56 21.74
N CYS A 148 -12.32 8.54 21.13
CA CYS A 148 -12.08 8.85 19.74
C CYS A 148 -11.85 7.54 18.97
N SER A 149 -12.79 7.16 18.12
CA SER A 149 -12.74 5.87 17.39
C SER A 149 -12.45 6.03 15.90
N ASN A 150 -12.10 7.23 15.44
CA ASN A 150 -11.85 7.49 14.03
C ASN A 150 -10.38 7.23 13.71
N HIS A 151 -10.09 6.18 12.97
CA HIS A 151 -8.73 5.80 12.53
C HIS A 151 -8.42 6.25 11.09
N GLU A 152 -9.23 7.13 10.49
CA GLU A 152 -8.99 7.62 9.13
C GLU A 152 -7.63 8.35 9.04
N PRO A 153 -6.78 8.05 8.04
CA PRO A 153 -5.54 8.76 7.82
C PRO A 153 -5.78 10.26 7.57
N VAL A 154 -5.00 11.09 8.26
CA VAL A 154 -5.07 12.54 8.10
C VAL A 154 -4.18 12.94 6.94
N LYS A 155 -4.75 13.75 6.04
CA LYS A 155 -4.00 14.34 4.94
C LYS A 155 -3.04 15.42 5.47
N VAL A 156 -1.77 15.29 5.11
CA VAL A 156 -0.71 16.24 5.46
C VAL A 156 -0.35 17.08 4.25
N THR A 157 -0.49 18.40 4.36
CA THR A 157 -0.02 19.34 3.34
C THR A 157 1.44 19.72 3.60
N VAL A 158 2.29 19.52 2.60
CA VAL A 158 3.68 19.98 2.54
C VAL A 158 3.73 21.19 1.64
N ARG A 159 4.27 22.30 2.16
CA ARG A 159 4.49 23.54 1.39
C ARG A 159 5.98 23.75 1.17
N GLN A 160 6.33 24.34 0.03
CA GLN A 160 7.71 24.64 -0.32
C GLN A 160 8.36 25.53 0.76
N GLY A 161 9.52 25.11 1.26
CA GLY A 161 10.31 25.84 2.26
C GLY A 161 9.76 25.77 3.69
N GLU A 162 8.62 25.11 3.92
CA GLU A 162 8.00 25.02 5.24
C GLU A 162 8.29 23.69 5.94
N VAL A 163 8.15 23.71 7.27
CA VAL A 163 8.21 22.52 8.13
C VAL A 163 6.82 22.26 8.69
N THR A 164 6.21 21.15 8.28
CA THR A 164 5.00 20.60 8.89
C THR A 164 5.43 19.67 10.03
N ALA A 165 5.22 20.10 11.27
CA ALA A 165 5.60 19.37 12.47
C ALA A 165 4.42 18.62 13.12
N ASN A 166 4.73 17.79 14.12
CA ASN A 166 3.77 17.00 14.92
C ASN A 166 2.92 16.03 14.08
N VAL A 167 3.51 15.53 12.99
CA VAL A 167 2.91 14.47 12.18
C VAL A 167 3.40 13.15 12.76
N ASP A 168 2.66 12.61 13.72
CA ASP A 168 3.10 11.46 14.50
C ASP A 168 2.41 10.18 13.99
N PRO A 169 3.04 9.34 13.14
CA PRO A 169 2.40 8.14 12.60
C PRO A 169 2.39 6.99 13.62
N GLN A 170 1.47 7.06 14.58
CA GLN A 170 1.45 6.21 15.77
C GLN A 170 0.17 5.39 15.95
N ASP A 171 -0.71 5.37 14.95
CA ASP A 171 -1.93 4.57 15.01
C ASP A 171 -1.65 3.09 14.80
N TRP A 172 -1.19 2.40 15.84
CA TRP A 172 -0.94 0.95 15.82
C TRP A 172 -2.20 0.10 16.08
N TYR A 173 -3.38 0.72 16.03
CA TYR A 173 -4.66 0.08 16.33
C TYR A 173 -5.46 -0.20 15.05
N LYS A 174 -5.99 -1.42 14.97
CA LYS A 174 -6.75 -1.92 13.82
C LYS A 174 -8.23 -1.59 13.88
#